data_AF-A0A7C7PPT2-F1
#
_entry.id   AF-A0A7C7PPT2-F1
#
_cell.length_a   1.000
_cell.length_b   1.000
_cell.length_c   1.000
_cell.angle_alpha   90.00
_cell.angle_beta   90.00
_cell.angle_gamma   90.00
#
_symmetry.space_group_name_H-M   'P 1'
#
loop_
_entity.id
_entity.type
_entity.pdbx_description
1 polymer ?
#
loop_
_entity_poly.entity_id
_entity_poly.type
_entity_poly.pdbx_seq_one_letter_code
_entity_poly.pdbx_strand_id
1 'polypeptide(L)'
;MEDLINYKNAIKEDFLKNIPYLVSLYYSEIGFNYEVEITPDFNILVKDGNITRSVKSLSGGEKVGLALALKLALANFLKVPFLILDEPFEALDEDRLANAKSLLEKYFNNQIFVATHTW
;
A
#
# COMPACT_ATOMS: atom_id res chain seq x y z
N MET A 1 -22.74 23.70 -6.96
CA MET A 1 -22.12 22.70 -7.87
C MET A 1 -20.62 22.91 -7.96
N GLU A 2 -20.16 24.14 -8.17
CA GLU A 2 -18.73 24.51 -8.21
C GLU A 2 -17.98 24.15 -6.92
N ASP A 3 -18.55 24.44 -5.74
CA ASP A 3 -17.93 24.07 -4.45
C ASP A 3 -17.72 22.57 -4.27
N LEU A 4 -18.67 21.75 -4.75
CA LEU A 4 -18.58 20.29 -4.67
C LEU A 4 -17.49 19.74 -5.59
N ILE A 5 -17.34 20.35 -6.78
CA ILE A 5 -16.28 20.02 -7.73
C ILE A 5 -14.91 20.38 -7.13
N ASN A 6 -14.79 21.57 -6.57
CA ASN A 6 -13.55 22.05 -5.93
C ASN A 6 -13.16 21.16 -4.75
N TYR A 7 -14.12 20.78 -3.89
CA TYR A 7 -13.88 19.88 -2.77
C TYR A 7 -13.41 18.49 -3.22
N LYS A 8 -14.05 17.91 -4.25
CA LYS A 8 -13.65 16.62 -4.82
C LYS A 8 -12.22 16.67 -5.40
N ASN A 9 -11.88 17.76 -6.09
CA ASN A 9 -10.55 17.94 -6.65
C ASN A 9 -9.49 18.06 -5.56
N ALA A 10 -9.78 18.81 -4.49
CA ALA A 10 -8.86 18.94 -3.34
C ALA A 10 -8.56 17.58 -2.68
N ILE A 11 -9.58 16.74 -2.46
CA ILE A 11 -9.37 15.38 -1.93
C ILE A 11 -8.51 14.55 -2.89
N LYS A 12 -8.80 14.63 -4.20
CA LYS A 12 -8.05 13.88 -5.21
C LYS A 12 -6.58 14.31 -5.23
N GLU A 13 -6.29 15.62 -5.17
CA GLU A 13 -4.93 16.14 -5.12
C GLU A 13 -4.19 15.69 -3.86
N ASP A 14 -4.83 15.79 -2.69
CA ASP A 14 -4.26 15.33 -1.43
C ASP A 14 -3.97 13.83 -1.46
N PHE A 15 -4.89 13.02 -2.00
CA PHE A 15 -4.68 11.59 -2.20
C PHE A 15 -3.47 11.31 -3.12
N LEU A 16 -3.44 11.91 -4.32
CA LEU A 16 -2.39 11.68 -5.31
C LEU A 16 -1.01 12.17 -4.85
N LYS A 17 -0.96 13.10 -3.89
CA LYS A 17 0.28 13.57 -3.29
C LYS A 17 0.78 12.65 -2.18
N ASN A 18 -0.11 12.19 -1.29
CA ASN A 18 0.32 11.51 -0.06
C ASN A 18 0.36 9.99 -0.19
N ILE A 19 -0.62 9.38 -0.87
CA ILE A 19 -0.73 7.92 -0.94
C ILE A 19 0.47 7.29 -1.64
N PRO A 20 0.92 7.74 -2.84
CA PRO A 20 2.05 7.10 -3.51
C PRO A 20 3.33 7.09 -2.67
N TYR A 21 3.57 8.17 -1.92
CA TYR A 21 4.69 8.27 -0.98
C TYR A 21 4.60 7.23 0.14
N LEU A 22 3.45 7.15 0.82
CA LEU A 22 3.23 6.18 1.90
C LEU A 22 3.35 4.73 1.39
N VAL A 23 2.79 4.45 0.21
CA VAL A 23 2.90 3.12 -0.39
C VAL A 23 4.34 2.77 -0.70
N SER A 24 5.11 3.69 -1.30
CA SER A 24 6.54 3.46 -1.58
C SER A 24 7.34 3.21 -0.31
N LEU A 25 7.09 3.99 0.75
CA LEU A 25 7.73 3.81 2.06
C LEU A 25 7.44 2.43 2.64
N TYR A 26 6.17 2.04 2.70
CA TYR A 26 5.76 0.75 3.28
C TYR A 26 6.23 -0.43 2.43
N TYR A 27 6.23 -0.28 1.11
CA TYR A 27 6.71 -1.32 0.20
C TYR A 27 8.22 -1.55 0.36
N SER A 28 9.00 -0.48 0.55
CA SER A 28 10.42 -0.56 0.89
C SER A 28 10.67 -1.19 2.26
N GLU A 29 9.90 -0.83 3.29
CA GLU A 29 9.99 -1.45 4.62
C GLU A 29 9.68 -2.96 4.61
N ILE A 30 8.79 -3.44 3.72
CA ILE A 30 8.58 -4.88 3.52
C ILE A 30 9.81 -5.55 2.88
N GLY A 31 10.60 -4.81 2.11
CA GLY A 31 11.79 -5.31 1.42
C GLY A 31 11.72 -5.19 -0.11
N PHE A 32 10.84 -4.33 -0.65
CA PHE A 32 10.75 -4.04 -2.08
C PHE A 32 11.09 -2.56 -2.34
N ASN A 33 12.34 -2.32 -2.77
CA ASN A 33 12.87 -0.97 -2.97
C ASN A 33 12.48 -0.40 -4.34
N TYR A 34 11.17 -0.21 -4.54
CA TYR A 34 10.61 0.38 -5.75
C TYR A 34 9.73 1.57 -5.42
N GLU A 35 9.77 2.60 -6.27
CA GLU A 35 8.85 3.73 -6.13
C GLU A 35 7.50 3.35 -6.71
N VAL A 36 6.43 3.81 -6.06
CA VAL A 36 5.06 3.61 -6.51
C VAL A 36 4.50 4.95 -6.95
N GLU A 37 3.98 4.97 -8.17
CA GLU A 37 3.27 6.11 -8.76
C GLU A 37 1.79 5.74 -8.89
N ILE A 38 0.91 6.68 -8.56
CA ILE A 38 -0.53 6.57 -8.83
C ILE A 38 -0.91 7.70 -9.78
N THR A 39 -1.37 7.35 -10.97
CA THR A 39 -1.75 8.35 -11.97
C THR A 39 -3.07 9.05 -11.60
N PRO A 40 -3.42 10.19 -12.23
CA PRO A 40 -4.70 10.84 -12.00
C PRO A 40 -5.94 9.97 -12.29
N ASP A 41 -5.79 8.91 -13.09
CA ASP A 41 -6.84 7.92 -13.36
C ASP A 41 -6.77 6.71 -12.42
N PHE A 42 -6.00 6.81 -11.34
CA PHE A 42 -5.79 5.79 -10.32
C PHE A 42 -5.13 4.50 -10.82
N ASN A 43 -4.36 4.59 -11.92
CA ASN A 43 -3.50 3.48 -12.32
C ASN A 43 -2.27 3.45 -11.43
N ILE A 44 -1.90 2.25 -10.96
CA ILE A 44 -0.71 2.04 -10.14
C ILE A 44 0.43 1.57 -11.04
N LEU A 45 1.56 2.28 -10.96
CA LEU A 45 2.80 1.96 -11.65
C LEU A 45 3.91 1.77 -10.62
N VAL A 46 4.82 0.84 -10.91
CA VAL A 46 6.00 0.59 -10.07
C VAL A 46 7.24 0.96 -10.86
N LYS A 47 8.09 1.83 -10.30
CA LYS A 47 9.35 2.26 -10.90
C LYS A 47 10.49 1.46 -10.30
N ASP A 48 11.21 0.76 -11.17
CA ASP A 48 12.44 0.04 -10.86
C ASP A 48 13.59 0.73 -11.61
N GLY A 49 14.19 1.72 -10.96
CA GLY A 49 15.10 2.67 -11.60
C GLY A 49 14.43 3.37 -12.79
N ASN A 50 14.95 3.16 -14.00
CA ASN A 50 14.40 3.74 -15.23
C ASN A 50 13.26 2.93 -15.86
N ILE A 51 12.93 1.76 -15.30
CA ILE A 51 11.91 0.87 -15.85
C ILE A 51 10.59 1.12 -15.15
N THR A 52 9.54 1.41 -15.93
CA THR A 52 8.17 1.49 -15.41
C THR A 52 7.44 0.16 -15.65
N ARG A 53 7.01 -0.47 -14.58
CA ARG A 53 6.30 -1.76 -14.59
C ARG A 53 4.83 -1.54 -14.25
N SER A 54 3.95 -2.26 -14.94
CA SER A 54 2.54 -2.35 -14.54
C SER A 54 2.37 -3.39 -13.43
N VAL A 55 1.34 -3.26 -12.61
CA VAL A 55 1.02 -4.25 -11.56
C VAL A 55 0.92 -5.67 -12.13
N LYS A 56 0.42 -5.84 -13.35
CA LYS A 56 0.30 -7.16 -14.01
C LYS A 56 1.66 -7.86 -14.17
N SER A 57 2.72 -7.10 -14.41
CA SER A 57 4.08 -7.60 -14.62
C SER A 57 4.85 -7.93 -13.33
N LEU A 58 4.25 -7.70 -12.16
CA LEU A 58 4.84 -8.04 -10.86
C LEU A 58 4.72 -9.54 -10.56
N SER A 59 5.71 -10.08 -9.84
CA SER A 59 5.69 -11.40 -9.22
C SER A 59 4.60 -11.50 -8.14
N GLY A 60 4.32 -12.72 -7.67
CA GLY A 60 3.31 -12.96 -6.62
C GLY A 60 3.63 -12.17 -5.34
N GLY A 61 4.86 -12.30 -4.81
CA GLY A 61 5.30 -11.59 -3.61
C GLY A 61 5.30 -10.07 -3.78
N GLU A 62 5.74 -9.55 -4.93
CA GLU A 62 5.67 -8.11 -5.23
C GLU A 62 4.21 -7.60 -5.21
N LYS A 63 3.27 -8.36 -5.79
CA LYS A 63 1.84 -7.98 -5.78
C LYS A 63 1.27 -7.95 -4.37
N VAL A 64 1.61 -8.95 -3.55
CA VAL A 64 1.14 -9.06 -2.17
C VAL A 64 1.73 -7.96 -1.31
N GLY A 65 3.04 -7.70 -1.41
CA GLY A 65 3.70 -6.59 -0.73
C GLY A 65 3.11 -5.23 -1.12
N LEU A 66 2.88 -4.99 -2.43
CA LEU A 66 2.28 -3.76 -2.91
C LEU A 66 0.84 -3.59 -2.40
N ALA A 67 0.05 -4.67 -2.41
CA ALA A 67 -1.32 -4.65 -1.92
C ALA A 67 -1.38 -4.38 -0.40
N LEU A 68 -0.46 -4.96 0.38
CA LEU A 68 -0.37 -4.73 1.82
C LEU A 68 0.02 -3.27 2.12
N ALA A 69 1.05 -2.75 1.45
CA ALA A 69 1.47 -1.36 1.54
C ALA A 69 0.33 -0.39 1.19
N LEU A 70 -0.42 -0.67 0.12
CA LEU A 70 -1.58 0.13 -0.28
C LEU A 70 -2.70 0.10 0.77
N LYS A 71 -3.07 -1.09 1.26
CA LYS A 71 -4.12 -1.23 2.29
C LYS A 71 -3.76 -0.43 3.55
N LEU A 72 -2.51 -0.52 3.99
CA LEU A 72 -2.04 0.20 5.17
C LEU A 72 -2.00 1.72 4.95
N ALA A 73 -1.53 2.18 3.80
CA ALA A 73 -1.54 3.61 3.45
C ALA A 73 -2.97 4.17 3.43
N LEU A 74 -3.90 3.44 2.83
CA LEU A 74 -5.32 3.82 2.81
C LEU A 74 -5.94 3.80 4.20
N ALA A 75 -5.66 2.78 5.01
CA ALA A 75 -6.13 2.67 6.38
C ALA A 75 -5.70 3.88 7.22
N ASN A 76 -4.44 4.31 7.07
CA ASN A 76 -3.88 5.47 7.75
C ASN A 76 -4.47 6.79 7.23
N PHE A 77 -4.60 6.94 5.90
CA PHE A 77 -5.19 8.14 5.29
C PHE A 77 -6.65 8.34 5.67
N LEU A 78 -7.45 7.26 5.63
CA LEU A 78 -8.87 7.26 5.99
C LEU A 78 -9.12 7.22 7.50
N LYS A 79 -8.06 7.01 8.31
CA LYS A 79 -8.11 6.91 9.77
C LYS A 79 -9.11 5.83 10.23
N VAL A 80 -9.01 4.65 9.63
CA VAL A 80 -9.91 3.54 9.96
C VAL A 80 -9.63 3.01 11.37
N PRO A 81 -10.67 2.66 12.14
CA PRO A 81 -10.52 2.21 13.53
C PRO A 81 -10.05 0.76 13.66
N PHE A 82 -10.15 -0.04 12.60
CA PHE A 82 -9.63 -1.40 12.56
C PHE A 82 -9.33 -1.84 11.13
N LEU A 83 -8.50 -2.87 10.99
CA LEU A 83 -8.12 -3.49 9.73
C LEU A 83 -8.38 -5.00 9.81
N ILE A 84 -9.05 -5.56 8.80
CA ILE A 84 -9.26 -7.02 8.67
C ILE A 84 -8.49 -7.47 7.44
N LEU A 85 -7.63 -8.47 7.62
CA LEU A 85 -6.78 -9.03 6.58
C LEU A 85 -7.01 -10.54 6.48
N ASP A 86 -7.32 -11.01 5.28
CA ASP A 86 -7.47 -12.43 4.94
C ASP A 86 -6.29 -12.84 4.06
N GLU A 87 -5.52 -13.83 4.52
CA GLU A 87 -4.27 -14.32 3.94
C GLU A 87 -3.35 -13.21 3.37
N PRO A 88 -2.99 -12.18 4.17
CA PRO A 88 -2.32 -10.98 3.65
C PRO A 88 -0.85 -11.19 3.25
N PHE A 89 -0.27 -12.34 3.55
CA PHE A 89 1.15 -12.61 3.40
C PHE A 89 1.47 -13.75 2.43
N GLU A 90 0.44 -14.34 1.81
CA GLU A 90 0.62 -15.45 0.87
C GLU A 90 1.59 -15.03 -0.24
N ALA A 91 2.59 -15.88 -0.54
CA ALA A 91 3.69 -15.62 -1.49
C ALA A 91 4.79 -14.62 -1.05
N LEU A 92 4.80 -14.17 0.22
CA LEU A 92 6.00 -13.56 0.81
C LEU A 92 6.97 -14.64 1.29
N ASP A 93 8.27 -14.39 1.11
CA ASP A 93 9.33 -15.16 1.75
C ASP A 93 9.46 -14.79 3.25
N GLU A 94 10.24 -15.56 4.00
CA GLU A 94 10.35 -15.46 5.46
C GLU A 94 10.81 -14.07 5.93
N ASP A 95 11.83 -13.49 5.28
CA ASP A 95 12.35 -12.17 5.61
C ASP A 95 11.28 -11.09 5.39
N ARG A 96 10.59 -11.14 4.24
CA ARG A 96 9.53 -10.17 3.91
C ARG A 96 8.30 -10.35 4.78
N LEU A 97 7.97 -11.58 5.18
CA LEU A 97 6.90 -11.86 6.13
C LEU A 97 7.19 -11.20 7.49
N ALA A 98 8.42 -11.35 8.00
CA ALA A 98 8.84 -10.72 9.25
C ALA A 98 8.77 -9.18 9.16
N ASN A 99 9.26 -8.60 8.06
CA ASN A 99 9.18 -7.17 7.80
C ASN A 99 7.73 -6.67 7.70
N ALA A 100 6.85 -7.41 7.01
CA ALA A 100 5.44 -7.08 6.88
C ALA A 100 4.71 -7.06 8.23
N LYS A 101 5.01 -8.00 9.14
CA LYS A 101 4.46 -8.01 10.50
C LYS A 101 4.94 -6.81 11.30
N SER A 102 6.24 -6.54 11.29
CA SER A 102 6.86 -5.36 11.94
C SER A 102 6.25 -4.06 11.42
N LEU A 103 6.03 -3.95 10.11
CA LEU A 103 5.36 -2.80 9.48
C LEU A 103 3.96 -2.57 10.05
N LEU A 104 3.14 -3.63 10.14
CA LEU A 104 1.77 -3.53 10.66
C LEU A 104 1.76 -3.03 12.11
N GLU A 105 2.63 -3.59 12.95
CA GLU A 105 2.79 -3.16 14.36
C GLU A 105 3.26 -1.71 14.47
N LYS A 106 4.18 -1.29 13.59
CA LYS A 106 4.79 0.05 13.60
C LYS A 106 3.83 1.14 13.13
N TYR A 107 3.00 0.87 12.13
CA TYR A 107 2.25 1.90 11.40
C TYR A 107 0.74 1.84 11.57
N PHE A 108 0.20 0.83 12.23
CA PHE A 108 -1.23 0.75 12.52
C PHE A 108 -1.48 0.49 14.01
N ASN A 109 -1.65 1.57 14.77
CA ASN A 109 -1.81 1.54 16.22
C ASN A 109 -3.22 1.16 16.70
N ASN A 110 -4.14 0.89 15.77
CA ASN A 110 -5.50 0.46 16.09
C ASN A 110 -5.61 -1.07 16.00
N GLN A 111 -6.83 -1.60 15.99
CA GLN A 111 -7.06 -3.04 16.04
C GLN A 111 -6.89 -3.71 14.67
N ILE A 112 -6.07 -4.77 14.60
CA ILE A 112 -5.89 -5.58 13.39
C ILE A 112 -6.40 -7.00 13.65
N PHE A 113 -7.19 -7.52 12.73
CA PHE A 113 -7.59 -8.93 12.67
C PHE A 113 -6.92 -9.55 11.45
N VAL A 114 -6.12 -10.60 11.67
CA VAL A 114 -5.46 -11.34 10.59
C VAL A 114 -5.92 -12.79 10.62
N ALA A 115 -6.49 -13.27 9.51
CA ALA A 115 -6.74 -14.68 9.27
C ALA A 115 -5.63 -15.20 8.36
N THR A 116 -4.82 -16.14 8.86
CA THR A 116 -3.79 -16.80 8.06
C THR A 116 -3.44 -18.19 8.60
N HIS A 117 -2.96 -19.07 7.72
CA HIS A 117 -2.39 -20.35 8.10
C HIS A 117 -0.95 -20.27 8.65
N THR A 118 -0.30 -19.12 8.56
CA THR A 118 1.12 -18.94 8.93
C THR A 118 1.33 -17.61 9.66
N TRP A 119 1.37 -17.65 11.00
CA TRP A 119 1.73 -16.50 11.85
C TRP A 119 3.10 -16.70 12.49
#